data_AF-A0A2V8SYX1-F1
#
_entry.id   AF-A0A2V8SYX1-F1
#
_cell.length_a   1.000
_cell.length_b   1.000
_cell.length_c   1.000
_cell.angle_alpha   90.00
_cell.angle_beta   90.00
_cell.angle_gamma   90.00
#
_symmetry.space_group_name_H-M   'P 1'
#
loop_
_entity.id
_entity.type
_entity.pdbx_description
1 polymer ?
#
loop_
_entity_poly.entity_id
_entity_poly.type
_entity_poly.pdbx_seq_one_letter_code
_entity_poly.pdbx_strand_id
1 'polypeptide(L)'
;MLSLISRSTAFLLVIVFVCSPVWATCGGGGGGGGGGTSGSGGNGGGSTNNPVVYHVPWKFMTETDKPVSEGLILYWFPASKEELQKSSLKESRDLSLYASQCVSMQLADGRTPHSKELVGESKLPVAVLADPDGTSIGKLENTGGKLKVTDVEKLVGTEIKSRGTVVDGDLKAAKEKAAAGDKDSAIKLYKHVTAQKCMFPKKAKIAQAELKKLGSEENLGTITDGPNFDPKITASITQIMKRGLIAENKAQYFVADKLYTQARNLDLADPTPLRYLGELHRHHIGDWEKAKIEFHQILDMQSDPLSRAVALHGLGKITIHEGEFKKGLGLMEQSVEIYPLALAYRNIAVYWNSEGDLAKGSAYTQKAFDLDPNDPYNHVFAAVFMAASGKTDEALKIAMKNVNLLPASYNIAAIFAQAGQKDKALAYLKRHFYSYERFHAVREKEMMEARVDAVFASLRDDHAFLDLTKFADGRLPMPMSPKQAADMMKMQH
;
A
#
# COMPACT_ATOMS: atom_id res chain seq x y z
N MET A 1 56.21 -20.18 7.19
CA MET A 1 55.43 -19.52 8.26
C MET A 1 54.70 -18.25 7.81
N LEU A 2 55.29 -17.38 6.97
CA LEU A 2 54.60 -16.15 6.53
C LEU A 2 53.31 -16.35 5.70
N SER A 3 53.18 -17.42 4.91
CA SER A 3 51.97 -17.64 4.08
C SER A 3 50.79 -18.30 4.81
N LEU A 4 51.04 -18.95 5.95
CA LEU A 4 49.97 -19.49 6.80
C LEU A 4 49.32 -18.36 7.60
N ILE A 5 50.15 -17.44 8.12
CA ILE A 5 49.69 -16.29 8.89
C ILE A 5 48.86 -15.33 8.03
N SER A 6 49.23 -15.10 6.76
CA SER A 6 48.45 -14.21 5.86
C SER A 6 47.11 -14.83 5.42
N ARG A 7 47.05 -16.15 5.27
CA ARG A 7 45.79 -16.87 5.00
C ARG A 7 44.87 -16.87 6.21
N SER A 8 45.42 -17.01 7.42
CA SER A 8 44.64 -16.90 8.66
C SER A 8 44.12 -15.49 8.92
N THR A 9 44.89 -14.43 8.63
CA THR A 9 44.39 -13.05 8.75
C THR A 9 43.37 -12.70 7.68
N ALA A 10 43.50 -13.21 6.45
CA ALA A 10 42.49 -13.05 5.41
C ALA A 10 41.19 -13.78 5.74
N PHE A 11 41.26 -14.99 6.32
CA PHE A 11 40.08 -15.73 6.77
C PHE A 11 39.41 -15.07 7.98
N LEU A 12 40.20 -14.49 8.91
CA LEU A 12 39.66 -13.72 10.03
C LEU A 12 38.99 -12.41 9.56
N LEU A 13 39.57 -11.71 8.58
CA LEU A 13 38.97 -10.49 8.00
C LEU A 13 37.69 -10.78 7.23
N VAL A 14 37.62 -11.92 6.52
CA VAL A 14 36.39 -12.38 5.86
C VAL A 14 35.34 -12.80 6.90
N ILE A 15 35.72 -13.45 8.00
CA ILE A 15 34.76 -13.78 9.09
C ILE A 15 34.29 -12.52 9.82
N VAL A 16 35.13 -11.50 10.00
CA VAL A 16 34.73 -10.20 10.58
C VAL A 16 33.77 -9.43 9.67
N PHE A 17 33.90 -9.57 8.34
CA PHE A 17 32.95 -9.02 7.36
C PHE A 17 31.68 -9.87 7.15
N VAL A 18 31.74 -11.19 7.38
CA VAL A 18 30.63 -12.13 7.17
C VAL A 18 29.81 -12.39 8.45
N CYS A 19 30.36 -12.12 9.64
CA CYS A 19 29.70 -12.35 10.94
C CYS A 19 29.36 -11.08 11.74
N SER A 20 29.39 -9.91 11.11
CA SER A 20 28.67 -8.77 11.70
C SER A 20 27.24 -8.82 11.17
N PRO A 21 26.24 -9.36 11.91
CA PRO A 21 24.88 -8.96 11.62
C PRO A 21 24.89 -7.45 11.88
N VAL A 22 24.93 -6.64 10.82
CA VAL A 22 24.40 -5.30 10.95
C VAL A 22 22.93 -5.58 11.24
N TRP A 23 22.53 -5.42 12.50
CA TRP A 23 21.19 -5.75 12.93
C TRP A 23 20.27 -4.86 12.10
N ALA A 24 19.45 -5.47 11.25
CA ALA A 24 18.41 -4.78 10.50
C ALA A 24 17.59 -3.96 11.51
N THR A 25 17.76 -2.65 11.52
CA THR A 25 16.96 -1.77 12.36
C THR A 25 16.08 -1.00 11.42
N CYS A 26 14.91 -1.59 11.13
CA CYS A 26 13.88 -0.98 10.31
C CYS A 26 13.13 0.14 11.05
N GLY A 27 13.83 0.86 11.92
CA GLY A 27 13.33 2.06 12.56
C GLY A 27 13.38 3.17 11.53
N GLY A 28 12.28 3.36 10.82
CA GLY A 28 12.05 4.52 9.99
C GLY A 28 10.75 5.04 10.50
N GLY A 29 10.83 6.05 11.39
CA GLY A 29 9.68 6.53 12.14
C GLY A 29 8.48 6.67 11.23
N GLY A 30 7.37 6.09 11.66
CA GLY A 30 6.18 5.81 10.87
C GLY A 30 5.42 7.04 10.37
N GLY A 31 6.05 8.20 10.28
CA GLY A 31 5.43 9.43 9.83
C GLY A 31 4.83 9.31 8.43
N GLY A 32 3.61 9.80 8.29
CA GLY A 32 2.98 10.04 7.00
C GLY A 32 1.94 9.02 6.53
N GLY A 33 1.46 8.14 7.43
CA GLY A 33 0.18 7.46 7.20
C GLY A 33 -0.96 8.46 7.30
N GLY A 34 -1.47 8.93 6.15
CA GLY A 34 -2.77 9.58 6.04
C GLY A 34 -3.80 8.53 5.68
N GLY A 35 -4.81 8.35 6.54
CA GLY A 35 -5.85 7.31 6.52
C GLY A 35 -5.96 6.49 5.24
N GLY A 36 -5.57 5.22 5.31
CA GLY A 36 -5.73 4.23 4.24
C GLY A 36 -5.02 4.52 2.90
N THR A 37 -4.55 5.74 2.60
CA THR A 37 -4.16 6.17 1.25
C THR A 37 -2.82 5.59 0.76
N SER A 38 -2.59 5.68 -0.56
CA SER A 38 -1.43 5.18 -1.30
C SER A 38 -0.09 5.88 -1.00
N GLY A 39 0.03 6.53 0.15
CA GLY A 39 1.21 7.27 0.57
C GLY A 39 1.05 8.76 0.30
N SER A 40 0.51 9.47 1.28
CA SER A 40 0.90 10.86 1.52
C SER A 40 0.41 11.27 2.90
N GLY A 41 1.35 11.61 3.77
CA GLY A 41 1.08 12.40 4.97
C GLY A 41 0.83 13.87 4.65
N GLY A 42 0.65 14.22 3.37
CA GLY A 42 0.58 15.56 2.86
C GLY A 42 -0.55 15.71 1.84
N ASN A 43 -1.76 16.05 2.32
CA ASN A 43 -2.64 16.99 1.62
C ASN A 43 -2.84 16.75 0.09
N GLY A 44 -2.86 15.49 -0.33
CA GLY A 44 -2.90 15.08 -1.72
C GLY A 44 -4.26 15.35 -2.35
N GLY A 45 -4.42 16.56 -2.89
CA GLY A 45 -5.47 16.94 -3.84
C GLY A 45 -6.84 17.31 -3.26
N GLY A 46 -7.19 16.86 -2.07
CA GLY A 46 -8.43 17.24 -1.38
C GLY A 46 -8.27 18.50 -0.54
N SER A 47 -9.23 19.42 -0.60
CA SER A 47 -9.39 20.43 0.46
C SER A 47 -9.55 19.69 1.80
N THR A 48 -9.10 20.26 2.92
CA THR A 48 -9.39 19.74 4.27
C THR A 48 -10.88 19.49 4.51
N ASN A 49 -11.74 20.16 3.74
CA ASN A 49 -13.19 20.04 3.80
C ASN A 49 -13.80 19.05 2.78
N ASN A 50 -13.02 18.53 1.83
CA ASN A 50 -13.47 17.53 0.87
C ASN A 50 -12.30 16.60 0.49
N PRO A 51 -11.93 15.67 1.38
CA PRO A 51 -10.83 14.77 1.13
C PRO A 51 -11.24 13.66 0.14
N VAL A 52 -10.25 13.11 -0.57
CA VAL A 52 -10.40 11.95 -1.44
C VAL A 52 -10.37 10.69 -0.59
N VAL A 53 -11.32 9.77 -0.79
CA VAL A 53 -11.40 8.51 -0.01
C VAL A 53 -11.34 7.23 -0.83
N TYR A 54 -11.78 7.30 -2.09
CA TYR A 54 -11.66 6.21 -3.06
C TYR A 54 -10.63 6.60 -4.12
N HIS A 55 -9.47 5.95 -4.08
CA HIS A 55 -8.45 6.10 -5.11
C HIS A 55 -8.60 4.95 -6.10
N VAL A 56 -8.77 5.28 -7.37
CA VAL A 56 -8.80 4.26 -8.42
C VAL A 56 -7.37 3.76 -8.63
N PRO A 57 -7.13 2.43 -8.59
CA PRO A 57 -5.78 1.86 -8.58
C PRO A 57 -5.15 1.83 -9.98
N TRP A 58 -5.03 3.00 -10.61
CA TRP A 58 -4.35 3.18 -11.89
C TRP A 58 -2.86 2.84 -11.76
N LYS A 59 -2.38 1.94 -12.62
CA LYS A 59 -0.97 1.50 -12.67
C LYS A 59 -0.49 1.39 -14.13
N PHE A 60 0.74 1.77 -14.40
CA PHE A 60 1.43 1.40 -15.66
C PHE A 60 1.91 -0.05 -15.56
N MET A 61 1.69 -0.84 -16.60
CA MET A 61 2.27 -2.18 -16.69
C MET A 61 3.79 -2.09 -16.88
N THR A 62 4.54 -2.85 -16.10
CA THR A 62 5.98 -3.03 -16.28
C THR A 62 6.27 -4.37 -16.97
N GLU A 63 7.50 -4.56 -17.44
CA GLU A 63 7.93 -5.84 -18.05
C GLU A 63 7.86 -7.04 -17.09
N THR A 64 7.85 -6.77 -15.78
CA THR A 64 7.74 -7.81 -14.74
C THR A 64 6.30 -8.14 -14.37
N ASP A 65 5.34 -7.30 -14.76
CA ASP A 65 3.93 -7.55 -14.49
C ASP A 65 3.40 -8.68 -15.37
N LYS A 66 2.62 -9.59 -14.78
CA LYS A 66 1.95 -10.64 -15.55
C LYS A 66 0.89 -10.01 -16.45
N PRO A 67 0.78 -10.40 -17.73
CA PRO A 67 -0.30 -9.95 -18.59
C PRO A 67 -1.66 -10.28 -17.96
N VAL A 68 -2.60 -9.35 -18.08
CA VAL A 68 -4.00 -9.62 -17.74
C VAL A 68 -4.52 -10.66 -18.72
N SER A 69 -5.08 -11.75 -18.22
CA SER A 69 -5.57 -12.86 -19.04
C SER A 69 -7.08 -13.08 -18.93
N GLU A 70 -7.74 -12.41 -17.99
CA GLU A 70 -9.16 -12.58 -17.68
C GLU A 70 -9.84 -11.23 -17.39
N GLY A 71 -11.16 -11.19 -17.55
CA GLY A 71 -11.96 -10.01 -17.21
C GLY A 71 -11.94 -8.92 -18.28
N LEU A 72 -11.74 -7.68 -17.84
CA LEU A 72 -11.71 -6.48 -18.68
C LEU A 72 -10.45 -5.68 -18.38
N ILE A 73 -9.98 -4.90 -19.36
CA ILE A 73 -8.96 -3.88 -19.16
C ILE A 73 -9.57 -2.52 -19.47
N LEU A 74 -9.53 -1.62 -18.50
CA LEU A 74 -9.80 -0.21 -18.70
C LEU A 74 -8.47 0.53 -18.84
N TYR A 75 -8.17 0.96 -20.06
CA TYR A 75 -7.04 1.79 -20.38
C TYR A 75 -7.39 3.27 -20.22
N TRP A 76 -6.52 4.02 -19.56
CA TRP A 76 -6.51 5.48 -19.59
C TRP A 76 -5.20 5.95 -20.22
N PHE A 77 -5.32 6.61 -21.37
CA PHE A 77 -4.23 7.29 -22.06
C PHE A 77 -4.26 8.77 -21.65
N PRO A 78 -3.48 9.21 -20.64
CA PRO A 78 -3.46 10.60 -20.21
C PRO A 78 -2.77 11.49 -21.25
N ALA A 79 -3.17 12.77 -21.33
CA ALA A 79 -2.52 13.73 -22.23
C ALA A 79 -1.16 14.22 -21.70
N SER A 80 -1.00 14.27 -20.37
CA SER A 80 0.23 14.69 -19.71
C SER A 80 0.25 14.24 -18.25
N LYS A 81 1.40 14.42 -17.57
CA LYS A 81 1.51 14.20 -16.12
C LYS A 81 0.60 15.15 -15.34
N GLU A 82 0.45 16.39 -15.79
CA GLU A 82 -0.41 17.39 -15.15
C GLU A 82 -1.89 17.02 -15.26
N GLU A 83 -2.33 16.49 -16.42
CA GLU A 83 -3.69 15.97 -16.59
C GLU A 83 -3.91 14.78 -15.66
N LEU A 84 -3.01 13.79 -15.68
CA LEU A 84 -3.05 12.63 -14.78
C LEU A 84 -3.22 13.08 -13.32
N GLN A 85 -2.48 14.09 -12.88
CA GLN A 85 -2.56 14.55 -11.49
C GLN A 85 -3.86 15.26 -11.12
N LYS A 86 -4.47 16.01 -12.05
CA LYS A 86 -5.66 16.84 -11.83
C LYS A 86 -6.97 16.18 -12.26
N SER A 87 -6.91 15.01 -12.90
CA SER A 87 -8.07 14.35 -13.48
C SER A 87 -9.04 13.83 -12.42
N SER A 88 -10.33 13.92 -12.73
CA SER A 88 -11.39 13.31 -11.91
C SER A 88 -11.32 11.77 -11.87
N LEU A 89 -10.65 11.15 -12.85
CA LEU A 89 -10.52 9.70 -12.95
C LEU A 89 -9.75 9.07 -11.78
N LYS A 90 -9.00 9.87 -11.00
CA LYS A 90 -8.30 9.41 -9.80
C LYS A 90 -9.23 9.06 -8.63
N GLU A 91 -10.44 9.64 -8.59
CA GLU A 91 -11.40 9.45 -7.50
C GLU A 91 -12.72 8.90 -8.01
N SER A 92 -13.01 7.63 -7.71
CA SER A 92 -14.31 7.01 -7.98
C SER A 92 -14.46 5.74 -7.14
N ARG A 93 -15.56 5.66 -6.39
CA ARG A 93 -15.92 4.43 -5.69
C ARG A 93 -16.20 3.30 -6.68
N ASP A 94 -17.02 3.58 -7.70
CA ASP A 94 -17.47 2.56 -8.65
C ASP A 94 -16.29 1.97 -9.43
N LEU A 95 -15.35 2.79 -9.91
CA LEU A 95 -14.14 2.29 -10.55
C LEU A 95 -13.23 1.52 -9.58
N SER A 96 -13.04 2.00 -8.34
CA SER A 96 -12.29 1.23 -7.33
C SER A 96 -12.93 -0.14 -7.04
N LEU A 97 -14.27 -0.22 -7.03
CA LEU A 97 -14.98 -1.48 -6.85
C LEU A 97 -14.88 -2.39 -8.08
N TYR A 98 -14.95 -1.84 -9.29
CA TYR A 98 -14.70 -2.61 -10.50
C TYR A 98 -13.27 -3.16 -10.56
N ALA A 99 -12.29 -2.45 -10.00
CA ALA A 99 -10.94 -2.97 -9.81
C ALA A 99 -10.87 -4.18 -8.86
N SER A 100 -11.88 -4.35 -8.00
CA SER A 100 -12.07 -5.57 -7.23
C SER A 100 -12.81 -6.66 -8.02
N GLN A 101 -13.46 -6.35 -9.16
CA GLN A 101 -14.30 -7.28 -9.95
C GLN A 101 -13.71 -7.65 -11.32
N CYS A 102 -12.41 -7.93 -11.37
CA CYS A 102 -11.70 -8.29 -12.61
C CYS A 102 -11.78 -7.23 -13.73
N VAL A 103 -11.82 -5.95 -13.36
CA VAL A 103 -11.54 -4.85 -14.29
C VAL A 103 -10.16 -4.28 -13.96
N SER A 104 -9.18 -4.52 -14.82
CA SER A 104 -7.83 -4.00 -14.62
C SER A 104 -7.75 -2.52 -14.98
N MET A 105 -7.26 -1.70 -14.07
CA MET A 105 -7.12 -0.24 -14.25
C MET A 105 -5.70 0.10 -14.71
N GLN A 106 -5.53 0.33 -16.02
CA GLN A 106 -4.21 0.53 -16.61
C GLN A 106 -4.00 1.95 -17.13
N LEU A 107 -2.91 2.58 -16.71
CA LEU A 107 -2.36 3.73 -17.41
C LEU A 107 -1.64 3.24 -18.67
N ALA A 108 -1.89 3.91 -19.78
CA ALA A 108 -1.41 3.50 -21.08
C ALA A 108 -0.72 4.65 -21.81
N ASP A 109 0.25 4.29 -22.64
CA ASP A 109 0.96 5.21 -23.53
C ASP A 109 1.34 4.50 -24.83
N GLY A 110 2.20 5.10 -25.65
CA GLY A 110 2.62 4.53 -26.93
C GLY A 110 3.38 3.19 -26.83
N ARG A 111 3.81 2.78 -25.62
CA ARG A 111 4.48 1.50 -25.36
C ARG A 111 3.49 0.39 -25.00
N THR A 112 2.24 0.73 -24.69
CA THR A 112 1.19 -0.24 -24.40
C THR A 112 0.95 -1.12 -25.64
N PRO A 113 0.85 -2.46 -25.48
CA PRO A 113 0.46 -3.34 -26.57
C PRO A 113 -0.84 -2.85 -27.22
N HIS A 114 -0.90 -2.91 -28.56
CA HIS A 114 -2.06 -2.44 -29.33
C HIS A 114 -2.41 -0.95 -29.17
N SER A 115 -1.52 -0.12 -28.62
CA SER A 115 -1.80 1.30 -28.36
C SER A 115 -2.29 2.08 -29.59
N LYS A 116 -1.74 1.79 -30.78
CA LYS A 116 -2.17 2.42 -32.04
C LYS A 116 -3.59 2.02 -32.43
N GLU A 117 -3.97 0.75 -32.28
CA GLU A 117 -5.33 0.28 -32.55
C GLU A 117 -6.34 0.82 -31.52
N LEU A 118 -5.94 0.84 -30.24
CA LEU A 118 -6.79 1.31 -29.13
C LEU A 118 -7.07 2.82 -29.25
N VAL A 119 -6.05 3.63 -29.53
CA VAL A 119 -6.19 5.10 -29.59
C VAL A 119 -6.68 5.54 -30.97
N GLY A 120 -6.13 5.02 -32.06
CA GLY A 120 -6.39 5.52 -33.42
C GLY A 120 -6.06 7.01 -33.56
N GLU A 121 -6.92 7.76 -34.24
CA GLU A 121 -6.78 9.21 -34.47
C GLU A 121 -7.30 10.09 -33.31
N SER A 122 -7.62 9.48 -32.17
CA SER A 122 -8.19 10.18 -31.02
C SER A 122 -7.19 11.17 -30.39
N LYS A 123 -7.69 12.32 -29.94
CA LYS A 123 -6.89 13.27 -29.17
C LYS A 123 -6.86 12.82 -27.71
N LEU A 124 -5.71 12.91 -27.05
CA LEU A 124 -5.59 12.58 -25.63
C LEU A 124 -6.19 13.70 -24.75
N PRO A 125 -6.74 13.38 -23.55
CA PRO A 125 -6.81 12.04 -22.96
C PRO A 125 -7.90 11.14 -23.57
N VAL A 126 -7.74 9.82 -23.49
CA VAL A 126 -8.72 8.83 -23.98
C VAL A 126 -8.87 7.71 -22.96
N ALA A 127 -10.09 7.19 -22.80
CA ALA A 127 -10.33 5.94 -22.07
C ALA A 127 -10.84 4.87 -23.03
N VAL A 128 -10.29 3.66 -22.94
CA VAL A 128 -10.70 2.50 -23.77
C VAL A 128 -10.96 1.32 -22.86
N LEU A 129 -12.15 0.74 -22.98
CA LEU A 129 -12.48 -0.54 -22.39
C LEU A 129 -12.26 -1.63 -23.43
N ALA A 130 -11.50 -2.66 -23.07
CA ALA A 130 -11.12 -3.73 -23.96
C ALA A 130 -11.10 -5.10 -23.26
N ASP A 131 -11.17 -6.15 -24.06
CA ASP A 131 -10.83 -7.49 -23.62
C ASP A 131 -9.31 -7.68 -23.50
N PRO A 132 -8.84 -8.69 -22.74
CA PRO A 132 -7.41 -8.95 -22.55
C PRO A 132 -6.60 -9.20 -23.83
N ASP A 133 -7.27 -9.60 -24.92
CA ASP A 133 -6.65 -9.81 -26.24
C ASP A 133 -6.46 -8.50 -27.04
N GLY A 134 -6.85 -7.35 -26.48
CA GLY A 134 -6.76 -6.04 -27.11
C GLY A 134 -8.00 -5.63 -27.91
N THR A 135 -9.04 -6.48 -27.97
CA THR A 135 -10.29 -6.15 -28.66
C THR A 135 -11.02 -5.02 -27.94
N SER A 136 -11.17 -3.88 -28.63
CA SER A 136 -11.86 -2.70 -28.08
C SER A 136 -13.37 -2.95 -27.99
N ILE A 137 -13.92 -2.77 -26.78
CA ILE A 137 -15.35 -2.87 -26.47
C ILE A 137 -16.00 -1.49 -26.56
N GLY A 138 -15.30 -0.46 -26.08
CA GLY A 138 -15.77 0.92 -26.17
C GLY A 138 -14.68 1.92 -25.88
N LYS A 139 -14.83 3.11 -26.45
CA LYS A 139 -13.87 4.21 -26.35
C LYS A 139 -14.58 5.51 -26.00
N LEU A 140 -13.98 6.29 -25.10
CA LEU A 140 -14.42 7.63 -24.73
C LEU A 140 -13.41 8.67 -25.18
N GLU A 141 -13.89 9.61 -25.98
CA GLU A 141 -13.14 10.77 -26.43
C GLU A 141 -13.16 11.87 -25.36
N ASN A 142 -12.07 12.63 -25.22
CA ASN A 142 -12.08 13.80 -24.37
C ASN A 142 -13.00 14.90 -24.91
N THR A 143 -13.56 15.68 -23.98
CA THR A 143 -14.22 16.95 -24.30
C THR A 143 -13.39 18.09 -23.69
N GLY A 144 -12.78 18.92 -24.54
CA GLY A 144 -11.95 20.04 -24.08
C GLY A 144 -10.70 19.61 -23.32
N GLY A 145 -10.07 18.50 -23.72
CA GLY A 145 -8.86 17.97 -23.08
C GLY A 145 -9.11 17.23 -21.77
N LYS A 146 -10.36 16.88 -21.44
CA LYS A 146 -10.74 16.20 -20.19
C LYS A 146 -11.67 15.03 -20.43
N LEU A 147 -11.49 13.98 -19.63
CA LEU A 147 -12.47 12.90 -19.45
C LEU A 147 -13.26 13.14 -18.16
N LYS A 148 -14.56 12.87 -18.19
CA LYS A 148 -15.41 12.89 -17.00
C LYS A 148 -15.48 11.50 -16.42
N VAL A 149 -15.20 11.37 -15.13
CA VAL A 149 -15.25 10.07 -14.43
C VAL A 149 -16.61 9.38 -14.58
N THR A 150 -17.71 10.14 -14.57
CA THR A 150 -19.07 9.60 -14.72
C THR A 150 -19.32 8.94 -16.08
N ASP A 151 -18.66 9.42 -17.14
CA ASP A 151 -18.78 8.83 -18.47
C ASP A 151 -18.01 7.50 -18.54
N VAL A 152 -16.84 7.45 -17.88
CA VAL A 152 -16.02 6.23 -17.74
C VAL A 152 -16.73 5.17 -16.90
N GLU A 153 -17.30 5.57 -15.75
CA GLU A 153 -18.14 4.70 -14.91
C GLU A 153 -19.30 4.11 -15.71
N LYS A 154 -19.98 4.94 -16.51
CA LYS A 154 -21.09 4.49 -17.36
C LYS A 154 -20.64 3.50 -18.43
N LEU A 155 -19.48 3.71 -19.07
CA LEU A 155 -18.92 2.78 -20.06
C LEU A 155 -18.72 1.39 -19.44
N VAL A 156 -17.99 1.33 -18.32
CA VAL A 156 -17.68 0.08 -17.62
C VAL A 156 -18.96 -0.59 -17.10
N GLY A 157 -19.83 0.18 -16.44
CA GLY A 157 -21.08 -0.35 -15.88
C GLY A 157 -22.06 -0.87 -16.93
N THR A 158 -22.10 -0.26 -18.12
CA THR A 158 -22.93 -0.74 -19.24
C THR A 158 -22.44 -2.09 -19.75
N GLU A 159 -21.13 -2.24 -19.90
CA GLU A 159 -20.54 -3.51 -20.35
C GLU A 159 -20.73 -4.63 -19.31
N ILE A 160 -20.48 -4.34 -18.03
CA ILE A 160 -20.69 -5.32 -16.95
C ILE A 160 -22.16 -5.74 -16.89
N LYS A 161 -23.11 -4.82 -17.10
CA LYS A 161 -24.54 -5.15 -17.19
C LYS A 161 -24.85 -6.04 -18.40
N SER A 162 -24.23 -5.77 -19.55
CA SER A 162 -24.36 -6.57 -20.77
C SER A 162 -23.89 -8.01 -20.52
N ARG A 163 -22.65 -8.19 -20.06
CA ARG A 163 -22.08 -9.50 -19.68
C ARG A 163 -22.93 -10.20 -18.63
N GLY A 164 -23.43 -9.46 -17.65
CA GLY A 164 -24.32 -10.00 -16.63
C GLY A 164 -25.59 -10.61 -17.23
N THR A 165 -26.17 -9.96 -18.25
CA THR A 165 -27.38 -10.46 -18.93
C THR A 165 -27.10 -11.75 -19.69
N VAL A 166 -25.91 -11.89 -20.31
CA VAL A 166 -25.46 -13.14 -20.95
C VAL A 166 -25.37 -14.26 -19.91
N VAL A 167 -24.74 -14.00 -18.77
CA VAL A 167 -24.60 -14.98 -17.67
C VAL A 167 -25.97 -15.39 -17.09
N ASP A 168 -26.96 -14.49 -17.06
CA ASP A 168 -28.33 -14.83 -16.66
C ASP A 168 -29.00 -15.77 -17.68
N GLY A 169 -28.74 -15.56 -18.98
CA GLY A 169 -29.15 -16.46 -20.05
C GLY A 169 -28.54 -17.85 -19.90
N ASP A 170 -27.23 -17.94 -19.64
CA ASP A 170 -26.53 -19.21 -19.41
C ASP A 170 -27.07 -19.96 -18.20
N LEU A 171 -27.31 -19.26 -17.08
CA LEU A 171 -27.93 -19.84 -15.88
C LEU A 171 -29.31 -20.42 -16.19
N LYS A 172 -30.14 -19.68 -16.94
CA LYS A 172 -31.46 -20.14 -17.33
C LYS A 172 -31.39 -21.37 -18.23
N ALA A 173 -30.53 -21.33 -19.26
CA ALA A 173 -30.32 -22.44 -20.17
C ALA A 173 -29.80 -23.69 -19.44
N ALA A 174 -28.85 -23.53 -18.51
CA ALA A 174 -28.33 -24.62 -17.68
C ALA A 174 -29.44 -25.29 -16.87
N LYS A 175 -30.33 -24.49 -16.28
CA LYS A 175 -31.48 -24.97 -15.50
C LYS A 175 -32.48 -25.74 -16.36
N GLU A 176 -32.79 -25.23 -17.55
CA GLU A 176 -33.68 -25.90 -18.51
C GLU A 176 -33.11 -27.24 -18.99
N LYS A 177 -31.80 -27.28 -19.28
CA LYS A 177 -31.08 -28.51 -19.64
C LYS A 177 -31.09 -29.54 -18.52
N ALA A 178 -30.84 -29.12 -17.28
CA ALA A 178 -30.91 -29.99 -16.12
C ALA A 178 -32.32 -30.57 -15.93
N ALA A 179 -33.36 -29.74 -16.08
CA ALA A 179 -34.76 -30.17 -15.98
C ALA A 179 -35.17 -31.16 -17.09
N ALA A 180 -34.57 -31.03 -18.29
CA ALA A 180 -34.77 -31.95 -19.40
C ALA A 180 -33.96 -33.25 -19.29
N GLY A 181 -33.16 -33.43 -18.23
CA GLY A 181 -32.31 -34.62 -18.03
C GLY A 181 -30.97 -34.59 -18.77
N ASP A 182 -30.68 -33.53 -19.52
CA ASP A 182 -29.40 -33.28 -20.21
C ASP A 182 -28.37 -32.73 -19.23
N LYS A 183 -27.87 -33.63 -18.36
CA LYS A 183 -26.96 -33.28 -17.25
C LYS A 183 -25.63 -32.74 -17.75
N ASP A 184 -25.05 -33.33 -18.79
CA ASP A 184 -23.72 -32.95 -19.27
C ASP A 184 -23.70 -31.51 -19.81
N SER A 185 -24.72 -31.14 -20.59
CA SER A 185 -24.85 -29.76 -21.09
C SER A 185 -25.11 -28.76 -19.96
N ALA A 186 -25.94 -29.14 -18.98
CA ALA A 186 -26.21 -28.30 -17.81
C ALA A 186 -24.94 -28.06 -16.99
N ILE A 187 -24.17 -29.12 -16.72
CA ILE A 187 -22.88 -29.03 -16.01
C ILE A 187 -21.93 -28.10 -16.75
N LYS A 188 -21.81 -28.24 -18.08
CA LYS A 188 -20.94 -27.37 -18.89
C LYS A 188 -21.31 -25.88 -18.75
N LEU A 189 -22.61 -25.56 -18.82
CA LEU A 189 -23.08 -24.18 -18.67
C LEU A 189 -22.90 -23.64 -17.25
N TYR A 190 -23.20 -24.43 -16.22
CA TYR A 190 -22.95 -23.98 -14.84
C TYR A 190 -21.45 -23.79 -14.55
N LYS A 191 -20.56 -24.60 -15.15
CA LYS A 191 -19.11 -24.37 -15.08
C LYS A 191 -18.73 -23.03 -15.73
N HIS A 192 -19.29 -22.73 -16.91
CA HIS A 192 -19.09 -21.44 -17.56
C HIS A 192 -19.52 -20.27 -16.67
N VAL A 193 -20.72 -20.34 -16.07
CA VAL A 193 -21.20 -19.31 -15.13
C VAL A 193 -20.29 -19.19 -13.91
N THR A 194 -19.81 -20.32 -13.37
CA THR A 194 -18.98 -20.30 -12.16
C THR A 194 -17.58 -19.73 -12.44
N ALA A 195 -17.05 -19.90 -13.66
CA ALA A 195 -15.82 -19.23 -14.07
C ALA A 195 -15.94 -17.69 -14.01
N GLN A 196 -17.15 -17.14 -14.12
CA GLN A 196 -17.41 -15.71 -14.02
C GLN A 196 -17.50 -15.19 -12.56
N LYS A 197 -17.07 -15.98 -11.56
CA LYS A 197 -17.19 -15.66 -10.12
C LYS A 197 -16.56 -14.33 -9.71
N CYS A 198 -15.53 -13.87 -10.42
CA CYS A 198 -14.89 -12.60 -10.12
C CYS A 198 -15.82 -11.40 -10.40
N MET A 199 -16.46 -11.38 -11.57
CA MET A 199 -17.34 -10.27 -11.96
C MET A 199 -18.77 -10.47 -11.42
N PHE A 200 -19.24 -11.71 -11.32
CA PHE A 200 -20.61 -12.05 -10.92
C PHE A 200 -20.65 -13.11 -9.80
N PRO A 201 -20.11 -12.81 -8.60
CA PRO A 201 -20.02 -13.78 -7.50
C PRO A 201 -21.37 -14.37 -7.11
N LYS A 202 -22.44 -13.58 -7.08
CA LYS A 202 -23.80 -14.06 -6.77
C LYS A 202 -24.30 -15.11 -7.76
N LYS A 203 -24.03 -14.90 -9.06
CA LYS A 203 -24.44 -15.84 -10.14
C LYS A 203 -23.62 -17.12 -10.08
N ALA A 204 -22.32 -16.98 -9.81
CA ALA A 204 -21.44 -18.12 -9.60
C ALA A 204 -21.82 -18.96 -8.37
N LYS A 205 -22.23 -18.34 -7.25
CA LYS A 205 -22.76 -19.07 -6.07
C LYS A 205 -23.99 -19.92 -6.41
N ILE A 206 -24.91 -19.38 -7.21
CA ILE A 206 -26.09 -20.12 -7.67
C ILE A 206 -25.65 -21.31 -8.54
N ALA A 207 -24.78 -21.09 -9.52
CA ALA A 207 -24.28 -22.15 -10.39
C ALA A 207 -23.52 -23.25 -9.62
N GLN A 208 -22.67 -22.87 -8.66
CA GLN A 208 -21.95 -23.81 -7.79
C GLN A 208 -22.91 -24.69 -6.99
N ALA A 209 -23.99 -24.12 -6.44
CA ALA A 209 -25.00 -24.88 -5.72
C ALA A 209 -25.74 -25.88 -6.63
N GLU A 210 -26.06 -25.50 -7.87
CA GLU A 210 -26.69 -26.39 -8.84
C GLU A 210 -25.74 -27.51 -9.34
N LEU A 211 -24.46 -27.19 -9.55
CA LEU A 211 -23.43 -28.20 -9.88
C LEU A 211 -23.34 -29.30 -8.82
N LYS A 212 -23.38 -28.93 -7.55
CA LYS A 212 -23.37 -29.89 -6.43
C LYS A 212 -24.59 -30.82 -6.46
N LYS A 213 -25.78 -30.30 -6.82
CA LYS A 213 -26.99 -31.11 -6.97
C LYS A 213 -26.91 -32.10 -8.13
N LEU A 214 -26.16 -31.75 -9.18
CA LEU A 214 -25.93 -32.61 -10.35
C LEU A 214 -24.82 -33.64 -10.12
N GLY A 215 -24.20 -33.68 -8.95
CA GLY A 215 -23.15 -34.65 -8.60
C GLY A 215 -21.74 -34.25 -9.02
N SER A 216 -21.50 -32.96 -9.32
CA SER A 216 -20.14 -32.48 -9.59
C SER A 216 -19.33 -32.36 -8.29
N GLU A 217 -18.15 -32.98 -8.25
CA GLU A 217 -17.23 -32.97 -7.10
C GLU A 217 -16.26 -31.76 -7.09
N GLU A 218 -16.45 -30.80 -7.99
CA GLU A 218 -15.51 -29.70 -8.17
C GLU A 218 -15.58 -28.68 -7.01
N ASN A 219 -14.51 -28.62 -6.22
CA ASN A 219 -14.38 -27.64 -5.15
C ASN A 219 -13.86 -26.30 -5.71
N LEU A 220 -14.79 -25.36 -5.93
CA LEU A 220 -14.48 -24.03 -6.49
C LEU A 220 -14.04 -23.01 -5.43
N GLY A 221 -13.86 -23.46 -4.18
CA GLY A 221 -13.56 -22.63 -3.02
C GLY A 221 -14.76 -21.80 -2.55
N THR A 222 -14.52 -20.95 -1.55
CA THR A 222 -15.48 -19.97 -1.07
C THR A 222 -15.59 -18.83 -2.07
N ILE A 223 -16.81 -18.58 -2.59
CA ILE A 223 -17.12 -17.40 -3.38
C ILE A 223 -17.57 -16.31 -2.39
N THR A 224 -16.91 -15.15 -2.38
CA THR A 224 -17.30 -14.01 -1.54
C THR A 224 -18.48 -13.25 -2.16
N ASP A 225 -19.17 -12.40 -1.39
CA ASP A 225 -20.17 -11.50 -1.98
C ASP A 225 -19.51 -10.40 -2.82
N GLY A 226 -20.26 -9.85 -3.79
CA GLY A 226 -19.82 -8.73 -4.62
C GLY A 226 -20.28 -7.39 -4.06
N PRO A 227 -19.60 -6.29 -4.42
CA PRO A 227 -19.89 -4.96 -3.91
C PRO A 227 -21.23 -4.41 -4.37
N ASN A 228 -21.76 -3.46 -3.59
CA ASN A 228 -23.04 -2.81 -3.83
C ASN A 228 -22.87 -1.51 -4.62
N PHE A 229 -23.43 -1.48 -5.83
CA PHE A 229 -23.41 -0.32 -6.74
C PHE A 229 -24.72 0.52 -6.70
N ASP A 230 -25.60 0.32 -5.70
CA ASP A 230 -26.77 1.18 -5.55
C ASP A 230 -26.32 2.65 -5.35
N PRO A 231 -26.80 3.61 -6.18
CA PRO A 231 -26.32 4.99 -6.11
C PRO A 231 -26.53 5.67 -4.75
N LYS A 232 -27.59 5.32 -4.01
CA LYS A 232 -27.85 5.90 -2.68
C LYS A 232 -26.90 5.33 -1.64
N ILE A 233 -26.59 4.03 -1.74
CA ILE A 233 -25.60 3.38 -0.88
C ILE A 233 -24.20 3.92 -1.19
N THR A 234 -23.81 4.01 -2.47
CA THR A 234 -22.53 4.61 -2.90
C THR A 234 -22.37 6.04 -2.36
N ALA A 235 -23.39 6.89 -2.51
CA ALA A 235 -23.35 8.26 -1.99
C ALA A 235 -23.21 8.31 -0.46
N SER A 236 -23.97 7.46 0.25
CA SER A 236 -23.94 7.37 1.71
C SER A 236 -22.58 6.93 2.23
N ILE A 237 -22.02 5.84 1.68
CA ILE A 237 -20.70 5.31 2.05
C ILE A 237 -19.62 6.38 1.80
N THR A 238 -19.61 6.99 0.61
CA THR A 238 -18.62 8.01 0.25
C THR A 238 -18.68 9.20 1.22
N GLN A 239 -19.88 9.67 1.57
CA GLN A 239 -20.04 10.77 2.54
C GLN A 239 -19.55 10.38 3.94
N ILE A 240 -19.88 9.18 4.41
CA ILE A 240 -19.43 8.68 5.72
C ILE A 240 -17.91 8.54 5.76
N MET A 241 -17.30 7.96 4.71
CA MET A 241 -15.85 7.84 4.58
C MET A 241 -15.17 9.20 4.61
N LYS A 242 -15.67 10.20 3.86
CA LYS A 242 -15.12 11.56 3.89
C LYS A 242 -15.19 12.19 5.28
N ARG A 243 -16.30 12.01 5.99
CA ARG A 243 -16.44 12.46 7.39
C ARG A 243 -15.45 11.74 8.31
N GLY A 244 -15.22 10.44 8.09
CA GLY A 244 -14.24 9.63 8.81
C GLY A 244 -12.83 10.19 8.63
N LEU A 245 -12.43 10.47 7.40
CA LEU A 245 -11.10 11.03 7.10
C LEU A 245 -10.93 12.46 7.62
N ILE A 246 -11.99 13.28 7.60
CA ILE A 246 -11.96 14.59 8.27
C ILE A 246 -11.77 14.43 9.79
N ALA A 247 -12.45 13.48 10.43
CA ALA A 247 -12.29 13.20 11.85
C ALA A 247 -10.88 12.70 12.16
N GLU A 248 -10.34 11.78 11.36
CA GLU A 248 -8.98 11.26 11.47
C GLU A 248 -7.93 12.37 11.34
N ASN A 249 -8.05 13.24 10.33
CA ASN A 249 -7.15 14.38 10.13
C ASN A 249 -7.23 15.41 11.27
N LYS A 250 -8.35 15.47 11.99
CA LYS A 250 -8.52 16.24 13.23
C LYS A 250 -8.09 15.47 14.48
N ALA A 251 -7.49 14.30 14.32
CA ALA A 251 -7.09 13.37 15.36
C ALA A 251 -8.23 12.90 16.29
N GLN A 252 -9.46 12.87 15.77
CA GLN A 252 -10.64 12.32 16.43
C GLN A 252 -10.80 10.84 16.07
N TYR A 253 -9.79 10.02 16.41
CA TYR A 253 -9.66 8.66 15.88
C TYR A 253 -10.81 7.71 16.24
N PHE A 254 -11.37 7.79 17.45
CA PHE A 254 -12.54 6.99 17.81
C PHE A 254 -13.81 7.40 17.04
N VAL A 255 -13.89 8.65 16.58
CA VAL A 255 -14.98 9.09 15.69
C VAL A 255 -14.73 8.55 14.28
N ALA A 256 -13.48 8.58 13.80
CA ALA A 256 -13.10 8.00 12.53
C ALA A 256 -13.38 6.48 12.48
N ASP A 257 -12.97 5.72 13.51
CA ASP A 257 -13.24 4.28 13.65
C ASP A 257 -14.74 3.97 13.53
N LYS A 258 -15.59 4.69 14.25
CA LYS A 258 -17.05 4.53 14.17
C LYS A 258 -17.59 4.81 12.77
N LEU A 259 -17.10 5.86 12.11
CA LEU A 259 -17.54 6.23 10.77
C LEU A 259 -17.08 5.20 9.72
N TYR A 260 -15.83 4.76 9.76
CA TYR A 260 -15.34 3.71 8.86
C TYR A 260 -16.05 2.38 9.10
N THR A 261 -16.31 2.01 10.36
CA THR A 261 -17.13 0.84 10.70
C THR A 261 -18.56 0.96 10.16
N GLN A 262 -19.17 2.15 10.26
CA GLN A 262 -20.49 2.40 9.70
C GLN A 262 -20.49 2.23 8.17
N ALA A 263 -19.49 2.78 7.47
CA ALA A 263 -19.33 2.62 6.03
C ALA A 263 -19.15 1.14 5.64
N ARG A 264 -18.31 0.41 6.38
CA ARG A 264 -18.10 -1.04 6.18
C ARG A 264 -19.39 -1.83 6.31
N ASN A 265 -20.23 -1.52 7.29
CA ASN A 265 -21.49 -2.23 7.52
C ASN A 265 -22.54 -2.01 6.43
N LEU A 266 -22.40 -0.95 5.62
CA LEU A 266 -23.27 -0.72 4.46
C LEU A 266 -22.89 -1.58 3.25
N ASP A 267 -21.62 -2.00 3.15
CA ASP A 267 -21.12 -2.87 2.10
C ASP A 267 -19.89 -3.68 2.56
N LEU A 268 -20.12 -4.94 2.95
CA LEU A 268 -19.07 -5.86 3.40
C LEU A 268 -18.20 -6.39 2.25
N ALA A 269 -18.53 -6.11 0.99
CA ALA A 269 -17.69 -6.45 -0.15
C ALA A 269 -16.84 -5.26 -0.62
N ASP A 270 -17.01 -4.07 -0.03
CA ASP A 270 -16.12 -2.91 -0.25
C ASP A 270 -14.87 -3.01 0.64
N PRO A 271 -13.66 -3.17 0.06
CA PRO A 271 -12.43 -3.29 0.83
C PRO A 271 -11.95 -1.93 1.39
N THR A 272 -12.41 -0.81 0.85
CA THR A 272 -11.87 0.51 1.20
C THR A 272 -12.13 0.90 2.65
N PRO A 273 -13.35 0.84 3.21
CA PRO A 273 -13.56 1.11 4.63
C PRO A 273 -12.69 0.25 5.57
N LEU A 274 -12.48 -1.02 5.19
CA LEU A 274 -11.65 -1.95 5.97
C LEU A 274 -10.16 -1.59 5.90
N ARG A 275 -9.67 -1.13 4.73
CA ARG A 275 -8.32 -0.58 4.58
C ARG A 275 -8.07 0.61 5.49
N TYR A 276 -9.05 1.52 5.60
CA TYR A 276 -8.94 2.68 6.49
C TYR A 276 -8.96 2.28 7.97
N LEU A 277 -9.79 1.30 8.36
CA LEU A 277 -9.78 0.74 9.71
C LEU A 277 -8.43 0.11 10.05
N GLY A 278 -7.89 -0.74 9.17
CA GLY A 278 -6.59 -1.39 9.39
C GLY A 278 -5.46 -0.40 9.61
N GLU A 279 -5.38 0.64 8.76
CA GLU A 279 -4.39 1.71 8.92
C GLU A 279 -4.64 2.56 10.17
N LEU A 280 -5.90 2.88 10.51
CA LEU A 280 -6.23 3.62 11.73
C LEU A 280 -5.80 2.84 12.99
N HIS A 281 -6.06 1.53 13.03
CA HIS A 281 -5.68 0.68 14.15
C HIS A 281 -4.18 0.48 14.26
N ARG A 282 -3.49 0.26 13.14
CA ARG A 282 -2.03 0.09 13.09
C ARG A 282 -1.30 1.39 13.42
N HIS A 283 -1.67 2.49 12.78
CA HIS A 283 -0.89 3.73 12.73
C HIS A 283 -1.24 4.71 13.85
N HIS A 284 -2.52 4.81 14.22
CA HIS A 284 -2.95 5.83 15.16
C HIS A 284 -3.33 5.27 16.53
N ILE A 285 -4.14 4.21 16.57
CA ILE A 285 -4.67 3.68 17.84
C ILE A 285 -3.67 2.72 18.50
N GLY A 286 -2.91 1.96 17.72
CA GLY A 286 -2.01 0.91 18.20
C GLY A 286 -2.74 -0.38 18.60
N ASP A 287 -3.90 -0.65 18.00
CA ASP A 287 -4.60 -1.93 18.14
C ASP A 287 -4.08 -2.91 17.08
N TRP A 288 -2.85 -3.39 17.31
CA TRP A 288 -2.08 -4.19 16.36
C TRP A 288 -2.75 -5.53 16.00
N GLU A 289 -3.45 -6.15 16.97
CA GLU A 289 -4.15 -7.42 16.73
C GLU A 289 -5.39 -7.20 15.86
N LYS A 290 -6.17 -6.15 16.15
CA LYS A 290 -7.32 -5.79 15.30
C LYS A 290 -6.87 -5.42 13.88
N ALA A 291 -5.80 -4.62 13.75
CA ALA A 291 -5.22 -4.29 12.45
C ALA A 291 -4.78 -5.54 11.67
N LYS A 292 -4.11 -6.49 12.31
CA LYS A 292 -3.72 -7.78 11.68
C LYS A 292 -4.95 -8.51 11.12
N ILE A 293 -6.00 -8.65 11.92
CA ILE A 293 -7.25 -9.31 11.49
C ILE A 293 -7.85 -8.60 10.27
N GLU A 294 -7.94 -7.28 10.31
CA GLU A 294 -8.52 -6.48 9.22
C GLU A 294 -7.70 -6.57 7.93
N PHE A 295 -6.36 -6.54 8.01
CA PHE A 295 -5.50 -6.74 6.84
C PHE A 295 -5.61 -8.17 6.27
N HIS A 296 -5.68 -9.19 7.11
CA HIS A 296 -5.94 -10.56 6.63
C HIS A 296 -7.29 -10.67 5.93
N GLN A 297 -8.35 -10.05 6.47
CA GLN A 297 -9.65 -10.01 5.81
C GLN A 297 -9.60 -9.35 4.41
N ILE A 298 -8.81 -8.29 4.22
CA ILE A 298 -8.61 -7.67 2.90
C ILE A 298 -7.92 -8.66 1.92
N LEU A 299 -6.98 -9.45 2.41
CA LEU A 299 -6.27 -10.44 1.59
C LEU A 299 -7.14 -11.67 1.25
N ASP A 300 -8.05 -12.04 2.14
CA ASP A 300 -8.97 -13.18 2.00
C ASP A 300 -10.22 -12.85 1.19
N MET A 301 -10.56 -11.57 1.05
CA MET A 301 -11.67 -11.11 0.21
C MET A 301 -11.22 -10.70 -1.20
N GLN A 302 -12.19 -10.53 -2.08
CA GLN A 302 -11.97 -9.98 -3.40
C GLN A 302 -11.73 -8.46 -3.31
N SER A 303 -10.46 -8.07 -3.36
CA SER A 303 -10.01 -6.69 -3.12
C SER A 303 -9.22 -6.13 -4.30
N ASP A 304 -9.31 -4.82 -4.50
CA ASP A 304 -8.54 -4.09 -5.49
C ASP A 304 -7.01 -4.12 -5.18
N PRO A 305 -6.14 -3.93 -6.19
CA PRO A 305 -4.69 -3.97 -6.00
C PRO A 305 -4.15 -3.01 -4.94
N LEU A 306 -4.72 -1.80 -4.83
CA LEU A 306 -4.28 -0.82 -3.83
C LEU A 306 -4.61 -1.32 -2.42
N SER A 307 -5.82 -1.85 -2.20
CA SER A 307 -6.21 -2.40 -0.89
C SER A 307 -5.33 -3.60 -0.48
N ARG A 308 -5.03 -4.51 -1.41
CA ARG A 308 -4.12 -5.63 -1.15
C ARG A 308 -2.70 -5.17 -0.83
N ALA A 309 -2.17 -4.20 -1.58
CA ALA A 309 -0.85 -3.64 -1.32
C ALA A 309 -0.76 -2.97 0.06
N VAL A 310 -1.77 -2.18 0.45
CA VAL A 310 -1.80 -1.56 1.80
C VAL A 310 -1.87 -2.62 2.90
N ALA A 311 -2.67 -3.68 2.72
CA ALA A 311 -2.74 -4.77 3.69
C ALA A 311 -1.39 -5.49 3.89
N LEU A 312 -0.68 -5.80 2.79
CA LEU A 312 0.65 -6.41 2.85
C LEU A 312 1.67 -5.48 3.51
N HIS A 313 1.64 -4.19 3.20
CA HIS A 313 2.52 -3.21 3.84
C HIS A 313 2.25 -3.10 5.35
N GLY A 314 0.96 -3.02 5.73
CA GLY A 314 0.53 -2.96 7.12
C GLY A 314 0.98 -4.18 7.91
N LEU A 315 0.75 -5.39 7.39
CA LEU A 315 1.26 -6.63 7.97
C LEU A 315 2.78 -6.63 8.05
N GLY A 316 3.48 -6.18 7.00
CA GLY A 316 4.93 -6.05 6.98
C GLY A 316 5.47 -5.17 8.10
N LYS A 317 4.85 -4.01 8.36
CA LYS A 317 5.22 -3.14 9.50
C LYS A 317 4.98 -3.81 10.84
N ILE A 318 3.86 -4.51 11.00
CA ILE A 318 3.55 -5.22 12.25
C ILE A 318 4.58 -6.34 12.49
N THR A 319 4.90 -7.13 11.47
CA THR A 319 5.92 -8.18 11.52
C THR A 319 7.32 -7.64 11.84
N ILE A 320 7.66 -6.43 11.36
CA ILE A 320 8.91 -5.73 11.76
C ILE A 320 8.89 -5.37 13.25
N HIS A 321 7.77 -4.83 13.77
CA HIS A 321 7.62 -4.52 15.20
C HIS A 321 7.62 -5.77 16.11
N GLU A 322 7.48 -6.96 15.53
CA GLU A 322 7.61 -8.27 16.19
C GLU A 322 9.03 -8.84 16.09
N GLY A 323 9.94 -8.16 15.39
CA GLY A 323 11.35 -8.55 15.23
C GLY A 323 11.63 -9.47 14.04
N GLU A 324 10.61 -9.84 13.27
CA GLU A 324 10.75 -10.70 12.07
C GLU A 324 11.10 -9.86 10.81
N PHE A 325 12.20 -9.11 10.83
CA PHE A 325 12.53 -8.08 9.82
C PHE A 325 12.53 -8.58 8.38
N LYS A 326 13.17 -9.74 8.09
CA LYS A 326 13.24 -10.30 6.73
C LYS A 326 11.86 -10.67 6.17
N LYS A 327 11.00 -11.22 7.01
CA LYS A 327 9.62 -11.57 6.64
C LYS A 327 8.80 -10.31 6.40
N GLY A 328 8.95 -9.30 7.26
CA GLY A 328 8.33 -8.00 7.07
C GLY A 328 8.77 -7.29 5.79
N LEU A 329 10.06 -7.34 5.45
CA LEU A 329 10.57 -6.87 4.16
C LEU A 329 9.90 -7.60 2.99
N GLY A 330 9.85 -8.94 3.03
CA GLY A 330 9.23 -9.73 1.97
C GLY A 330 7.75 -9.38 1.75
N LEU A 331 7.01 -9.05 2.82
CA LEU A 331 5.64 -8.55 2.71
C LEU A 331 5.57 -7.15 2.06
N MET A 332 6.51 -6.25 2.37
CA MET A 332 6.58 -4.93 1.72
C MET A 332 7.01 -5.02 0.25
N GLU A 333 7.89 -5.95 -0.10
CA GLU A 333 8.27 -6.21 -1.49
C GLU A 333 7.06 -6.73 -2.29
N GLN A 334 6.32 -7.70 -1.75
CA GLN A 334 5.05 -8.15 -2.34
C GLN A 334 4.02 -7.01 -2.46
N SER A 335 3.97 -6.10 -1.49
CA SER A 335 3.09 -4.93 -1.53
C SER A 335 3.34 -4.05 -2.76
N VAL A 336 4.60 -3.68 -3.00
CA VAL A 336 4.97 -2.79 -4.11
C VAL A 336 4.95 -3.46 -5.49
N GLU A 337 5.08 -4.79 -5.54
CA GLU A 337 4.82 -5.59 -6.75
C GLU A 337 3.34 -5.51 -7.16
N ILE A 338 2.42 -5.63 -6.20
CA ILE A 338 0.97 -5.52 -6.47
C ILE A 338 0.61 -4.09 -6.88
N TYR A 339 0.96 -3.10 -6.06
CA TYR A 339 0.66 -1.71 -6.34
C TYR A 339 1.74 -0.79 -5.75
N PRO A 340 2.31 0.15 -6.52
CA PRO A 340 3.34 1.06 -6.02
C PRO A 340 2.82 1.93 -4.87
N LEU A 341 3.47 1.86 -3.72
CA LEU A 341 3.16 2.67 -2.54
C LEU A 341 4.40 3.45 -2.10
N ALA A 342 4.30 4.78 -2.03
CA ALA A 342 5.41 5.61 -1.59
C ALA A 342 5.85 5.22 -0.17
N LEU A 343 4.90 4.99 0.74
CA LEU A 343 5.17 4.57 2.11
C LEU A 343 5.90 3.21 2.19
N ALA A 344 5.55 2.24 1.34
CA ALA A 344 6.23 0.95 1.31
C ALA A 344 7.65 1.08 0.75
N TYR A 345 7.84 1.83 -0.33
CA TYR A 345 9.18 2.13 -0.85
C TYR A 345 10.07 2.84 0.18
N ARG A 346 9.53 3.78 0.97
CA ARG A 346 10.26 4.40 2.09
C ARG A 346 10.70 3.36 3.12
N ASN A 347 9.81 2.47 3.55
CA ASN A 347 10.18 1.46 4.55
C ASN A 347 11.17 0.42 4.02
N ILE A 348 11.07 0.03 2.74
CA ILE A 348 12.07 -0.81 2.07
C ILE A 348 13.42 -0.08 2.00
N ALA A 349 13.42 1.23 1.69
CA ALA A 349 14.63 2.04 1.70
C ALA A 349 15.28 2.09 3.09
N VAL A 350 14.50 2.25 4.17
CA VAL A 350 14.99 2.19 5.55
C VAL A 350 15.66 0.84 5.83
N TYR A 351 15.00 -0.27 5.46
CA TYR A 351 15.58 -1.61 5.60
C TYR A 351 16.98 -1.67 4.95
N TRP A 352 17.09 -1.34 3.67
CA TRP A 352 18.36 -1.47 2.94
C TRP A 352 19.44 -0.51 3.43
N ASN A 353 19.08 0.70 3.86
CA ASN A 353 20.04 1.59 4.52
C ASN A 353 20.51 1.03 5.86
N SER A 354 19.64 0.39 6.64
CA SER A 354 20.04 -0.25 7.90
C SER A 354 20.98 -1.45 7.67
N GLU A 355 20.86 -2.15 6.53
CA GLU A 355 21.80 -3.20 6.11
C GLU A 355 23.11 -2.65 5.52
N GLY A 356 23.24 -1.33 5.35
CA GLY A 356 24.39 -0.70 4.70
C GLY A 356 24.41 -0.76 3.17
N ASP A 357 23.36 -1.31 2.54
CA ASP A 357 23.19 -1.30 1.08
C ASP A 357 22.60 0.06 0.63
N LEU A 358 23.43 1.10 0.70
CA LEU A 358 23.05 2.49 0.40
C LEU A 358 22.55 2.66 -1.05
N ALA A 359 23.02 1.82 -1.97
CA ALA A 359 22.61 1.85 -3.37
C ALA A 359 21.13 1.43 -3.52
N LYS A 360 20.73 0.31 -2.92
CA LYS A 360 19.31 -0.09 -2.89
C LYS A 360 18.47 0.89 -2.09
N GLY A 361 18.95 1.34 -0.94
CA GLY A 361 18.29 2.36 -0.13
C GLY A 361 17.95 3.62 -0.93
N SER A 362 18.93 4.13 -1.69
CA SER A 362 18.76 5.30 -2.57
C SER A 362 17.79 5.02 -3.72
N ALA A 363 17.87 3.85 -4.35
CA ALA A 363 16.96 3.47 -5.44
C ALA A 363 15.49 3.45 -4.99
N TYR A 364 15.20 2.86 -3.82
CA TYR A 364 13.85 2.85 -3.27
C TYR A 364 13.39 4.22 -2.76
N THR A 365 14.30 5.03 -2.22
CA THR A 365 14.00 6.43 -1.88
C THR A 365 13.57 7.22 -3.12
N GLN A 366 14.27 7.04 -4.24
CA GLN A 366 13.91 7.67 -5.52
C GLN A 366 12.54 7.19 -6.02
N LYS A 367 12.23 5.88 -5.93
CA LYS A 367 10.90 5.37 -6.29
C LYS A 367 9.78 6.00 -5.46
N ALA A 368 9.98 6.20 -4.15
CA ALA A 368 9.00 6.89 -3.31
C ALA A 368 8.82 8.36 -3.73
N PHE A 369 9.92 9.04 -4.06
CA PHE A 369 9.92 10.41 -4.55
C PHE A 369 9.21 10.55 -5.90
N ASP A 370 9.44 9.63 -6.84
CA ASP A 370 8.85 9.68 -8.18
C ASP A 370 7.32 9.49 -8.17
N LEU A 371 6.79 8.79 -7.16
CA LEU A 371 5.34 8.61 -6.99
C LEU A 371 4.64 9.92 -6.55
N ASP A 372 5.25 10.68 -5.63
CA ASP A 372 4.76 12.00 -5.24
C ASP A 372 5.93 12.98 -5.03
N PRO A 373 6.39 13.63 -6.12
CA PRO A 373 7.52 14.56 -6.07
C PRO A 373 7.25 15.84 -5.31
N ASN A 374 5.98 16.13 -4.99
CA ASN A 374 5.57 17.35 -4.31
C ASN A 374 5.24 17.12 -2.82
N ASP A 375 5.26 15.87 -2.34
CA ASP A 375 5.04 15.57 -0.92
C ASP A 375 6.24 16.07 -0.10
N PRO A 376 6.06 17.10 0.77
CA PRO A 376 7.13 17.58 1.63
C PRO A 376 7.69 16.49 2.55
N TYR A 377 6.90 15.46 2.88
CA TYR A 377 7.40 14.33 3.64
C TYR A 377 8.45 13.53 2.86
N ASN A 378 8.23 13.27 1.56
CA ASN A 378 9.21 12.56 0.72
C ASN A 378 10.54 13.33 0.62
N HIS A 379 10.49 14.66 0.56
CA HIS A 379 11.70 15.49 0.63
C HIS A 379 12.45 15.33 1.95
N VAL A 380 11.74 15.40 3.09
CA VAL A 380 12.39 15.24 4.41
C VAL A 380 12.92 13.82 4.59
N PHE A 381 12.19 12.81 4.14
CA PHE A 381 12.61 11.42 4.19
C PHE A 381 13.90 11.19 3.39
N ALA A 382 13.97 11.67 2.15
CA ALA A 382 15.19 11.59 1.35
C ALA A 382 16.37 12.33 2.01
N ALA A 383 16.10 13.46 2.67
CA ALA A 383 17.11 14.23 3.39
C ALA A 383 17.75 13.48 4.57
N VAL A 384 17.05 12.51 5.18
CA VAL A 384 17.64 11.63 6.23
C VAL A 384 18.85 10.88 5.67
N PHE A 385 18.73 10.30 4.49
CA PHE A 385 19.82 9.54 3.86
C PHE A 385 20.87 10.43 3.19
N MET A 386 20.51 11.65 2.81
CA MET A 386 21.48 12.67 2.41
C MET A 386 22.42 13.02 3.58
N ALA A 387 21.88 13.18 4.79
CA ALA A 387 22.69 13.42 5.99
C ALA A 387 23.64 12.23 6.26
N ALA A 388 23.14 10.99 6.17
CA ALA A 388 23.94 9.78 6.34
C ALA A 388 25.10 9.68 5.33
N SER A 389 24.88 10.20 4.11
CA SER A 389 25.87 10.20 3.02
C SER A 389 26.79 11.43 3.02
N GLY A 390 26.83 12.20 4.11
CA GLY A 390 27.72 13.35 4.28
C GLY A 390 27.22 14.68 3.69
N LYS A 391 26.02 14.72 3.10
CA LYS A 391 25.38 15.96 2.59
C LYS A 391 24.59 16.68 3.69
N THR A 392 25.20 16.84 4.85
CA THR A 392 24.54 17.31 6.08
C THR A 392 23.94 18.70 5.96
N ASP A 393 24.64 19.66 5.33
CA ASP A 393 24.15 21.04 5.19
C ASP A 393 22.90 21.14 4.30
N GLU A 394 22.85 20.35 3.23
CA GLU A 394 21.68 20.27 2.34
C GLU A 394 20.49 19.65 3.09
N ALA A 395 20.73 18.54 3.81
CA ALA A 395 19.72 17.89 4.62
C ALA A 395 19.15 18.82 5.70
N LEU A 396 20.00 19.59 6.39
CA LEU A 396 19.58 20.59 7.37
C LEU A 396 18.73 21.69 6.75
N LYS A 397 19.05 22.17 5.54
CA LYS A 397 18.21 23.16 4.83
C LYS A 397 16.81 22.60 4.55
N ILE A 398 16.72 21.35 4.10
CA ILE A 398 15.44 20.67 3.85
C ILE A 398 14.66 20.51 5.16
N ALA A 399 15.32 20.04 6.23
CA ALA A 399 14.70 19.92 7.55
C ALA A 399 14.18 21.26 8.06
N MET A 400 14.98 22.32 7.97
CA MET A 400 14.62 23.68 8.41
C MET A 400 13.41 24.25 7.64
N LYS A 401 13.30 23.98 6.34
CA LYS A 401 12.13 24.38 5.54
C LYS A 401 10.84 23.66 5.96
N ASN A 402 10.96 22.46 6.54
CA ASN A 402 9.85 21.57 6.87
C ASN A 402 9.63 21.39 8.38
N VAL A 403 10.22 22.24 9.23
CA VAL A 403 10.10 22.12 10.70
C VAL A 403 8.67 22.08 11.20
N ASN A 404 7.73 22.72 10.50
CA ASN A 404 6.32 22.74 10.89
C ASN A 404 5.54 21.48 10.48
N LEU A 405 6.14 20.57 9.69
CA LEU A 405 5.51 19.33 9.28
C LEU A 405 5.54 18.33 10.45
N LEU A 406 4.46 18.32 11.24
CA LEU A 406 4.34 17.47 12.43
C LEU A 406 4.60 15.98 12.15
N PRO A 407 4.05 15.36 11.08
CA PRO A 407 4.33 13.96 10.76
C PRO A 407 5.81 13.66 10.49
N ALA A 408 6.60 14.65 10.05
CA ALA A 408 8.03 14.47 9.73
C ALA A 408 8.96 14.66 10.93
N SER A 409 8.42 14.81 12.15
CA SER A 409 9.20 15.09 13.36
C SER A 409 10.32 14.08 13.63
N TYR A 410 10.07 12.79 13.42
CA TYR A 410 11.07 11.73 13.59
C TYR A 410 12.24 11.92 12.61
N ASN A 411 11.94 12.07 11.32
CA ASN A 411 12.96 12.25 10.27
C ASN A 411 13.75 13.55 10.45
N ILE A 412 13.10 14.63 10.88
CA ILE A 412 13.78 15.89 11.21
C ILE A 412 14.73 15.68 12.40
N ALA A 413 14.30 14.93 13.43
CA ALA A 413 15.18 14.59 14.53
C ALA A 413 16.38 13.75 14.07
N ALA A 414 16.17 12.78 13.17
CA ALA A 414 17.22 11.96 12.59
C ALA A 414 18.27 12.81 11.85
N ILE A 415 17.84 13.81 11.08
CA ILE A 415 18.75 14.74 10.40
C ILE A 415 19.56 15.55 11.43
N PHE A 416 18.93 16.06 12.49
CA PHE A 416 19.64 16.79 13.54
C PHE A 416 20.62 15.91 14.31
N ALA A 417 20.26 14.66 14.61
CA ALA A 417 21.13 13.72 15.31
C ALA A 417 22.40 13.40 14.50
N GLN A 418 22.24 13.15 13.20
CA GLN A 418 23.34 12.92 12.26
C GLN A 418 24.20 14.16 12.03
N ALA A 419 23.62 15.36 12.17
CA ALA A 419 24.35 16.63 12.14
C ALA A 419 25.05 16.99 13.47
N GLY A 420 24.99 16.13 14.49
CA GLY A 420 25.54 16.40 15.83
C GLY A 420 24.76 17.43 16.65
N GLN A 421 23.57 17.86 16.20
CA GLN A 421 22.72 18.82 16.89
C GLN A 421 21.78 18.12 17.88
N LYS A 422 22.38 17.50 18.90
CA LYS A 422 21.71 16.67 19.91
C LYS A 422 20.46 17.31 20.51
N ASP A 423 20.55 18.54 21.02
CA ASP A 423 19.42 19.18 21.72
C ASP A 423 18.19 19.36 20.81
N LYS A 424 18.43 19.66 19.53
CA LYS A 424 17.36 19.73 18.53
C LYS A 424 16.81 18.34 18.23
N ALA A 425 17.66 17.33 18.05
CA ALA A 425 17.20 15.97 17.82
C ALA A 425 16.27 15.49 18.95
N LEU A 426 16.65 15.68 20.21
CA LEU A 426 15.82 15.35 21.37
C LEU A 426 14.51 16.15 21.40
N ALA A 427 14.53 17.43 21.05
CA ALA A 427 13.32 18.26 20.98
C ALA A 427 12.33 17.73 19.92
N TYR A 428 12.81 17.35 18.73
CA TYR A 428 11.95 16.82 17.67
C TYR A 428 11.50 15.38 17.92
N LEU A 429 12.31 14.54 18.55
CA LEU A 429 11.86 13.23 19.06
C LEU A 429 10.76 13.40 20.11
N LYS A 430 10.92 14.35 21.05
CA LYS A 430 9.88 14.65 22.03
C LYS A 430 8.58 15.10 21.37
N ARG A 431 8.68 15.95 20.34
CA ARG A 431 7.51 16.37 19.54
C ARG A 431 6.86 15.19 18.83
N HIS A 432 7.65 14.29 18.24
CA HIS A 432 7.14 13.08 17.62
C HIS A 432 6.40 12.21 18.65
N PHE A 433 7.05 11.80 19.73
CA PHE A 433 6.45 10.88 20.70
C PHE A 433 5.30 11.44 21.51
N TYR A 434 5.29 12.74 21.83
CA TYR A 434 4.32 13.30 22.79
C TYR A 434 3.37 14.34 22.18
N SER A 435 3.58 14.77 20.94
CA SER A 435 2.66 15.69 20.25
C SER A 435 2.06 15.08 18.98
N TYR A 436 2.85 14.32 18.21
CA TYR A 436 2.34 13.58 17.05
C TYR A 436 1.71 12.25 17.49
N GLU A 437 2.46 11.42 18.22
CA GLU A 437 1.98 10.14 18.73
C GLU A 437 1.08 10.31 19.96
N ARG A 438 -0.21 10.00 19.76
CA ARG A 438 -1.26 10.29 20.74
C ARG A 438 -1.60 9.10 21.62
N PHE A 439 -1.31 7.89 21.18
CA PHE A 439 -1.60 6.67 21.92
C PHE A 439 -0.32 6.02 22.43
N HIS A 440 -0.37 5.54 23.67
CA HIS A 440 0.77 4.86 24.29
C HIS A 440 1.20 3.63 23.48
N ALA A 441 0.23 2.84 23.00
CA ALA A 441 0.48 1.60 22.26
C ALA A 441 1.26 1.81 20.95
N VAL A 442 1.11 2.96 20.29
CA VAL A 442 1.94 3.34 19.13
C VAL A 442 3.28 3.88 19.60
N ARG A 443 3.25 4.79 20.59
CA ARG A 443 4.44 5.44 21.13
C ARG A 443 5.51 4.45 21.63
N GLU A 444 5.13 3.39 22.34
CA GLU A 444 6.08 2.40 22.85
C GLU A 444 6.85 1.68 21.72
N LYS A 445 6.19 1.45 20.57
CA LYS A 445 6.82 0.86 19.38
C LYS A 445 7.75 1.85 18.70
N GLU A 446 7.31 3.08 18.45
CA GLU A 446 8.13 4.12 17.82
C GLU A 446 9.34 4.51 18.70
N MET A 447 9.18 4.51 20.02
CA MET A 447 10.31 4.68 20.96
C MET A 447 11.31 3.53 20.85
N MET A 448 10.82 2.30 20.70
CA MET A 448 11.69 1.15 20.52
C MET A 448 12.41 1.20 19.18
N GLU A 449 11.72 1.60 18.11
CA GLU A 449 12.34 1.84 16.80
C GLU A 449 13.48 2.87 16.91
N ALA A 450 13.26 4.01 17.57
CA ALA A 450 14.29 5.02 17.74
C ALA A 450 15.53 4.51 18.50
N ARG A 451 15.35 3.62 19.49
CA ARG A 451 16.46 3.04 20.26
C ARG A 451 17.37 2.15 19.42
N VAL A 452 16.79 1.45 18.44
CA VAL A 452 17.53 0.53 17.59
C VAL A 452 18.02 1.21 16.30
N ASP A 453 17.32 2.21 15.80
CA ASP A 453 17.65 2.92 14.55
C ASP A 453 19.08 3.48 14.54
N ALA A 454 19.78 3.21 13.43
CA ALA A 454 21.16 3.65 13.21
C ALA A 454 21.29 5.18 13.13
N VAL A 455 20.24 5.90 12.69
CA VAL A 455 20.30 7.38 12.59
C VAL A 455 20.40 8.07 13.94
N PHE A 456 20.04 7.37 15.03
CA PHE A 456 20.16 7.84 16.42
C PHE A 456 21.29 7.17 17.19
N ALA A 457 22.23 6.50 16.51
CA ALA A 457 23.36 5.83 17.16
C ALA A 457 24.16 6.77 18.08
N SER A 458 24.29 8.06 17.71
CA SER A 458 24.98 9.08 18.52
C SER A 458 24.26 9.46 19.82
N LEU A 459 22.98 9.11 19.96
CA LEU A 459 22.14 9.41 21.12
C LEU A 459 21.91 8.19 22.02
N ARG A 460 22.31 6.99 21.60
CA ARG A 460 21.86 5.72 22.20
C ARG A 460 22.18 5.58 23.69
N ASP A 461 23.35 6.07 24.11
CA ASP A 461 23.80 6.04 25.51
C ASP A 461 23.53 7.35 26.27
N ASP A 462 22.86 8.32 25.63
CA ASP A 462 22.55 9.60 26.25
C ASP A 462 21.42 9.47 27.27
N HIS A 463 21.64 10.00 28.48
CA HIS A 463 20.65 9.93 29.57
C HIS A 463 19.31 10.56 29.17
N ALA A 464 19.32 11.71 28.49
CA ALA A 464 18.08 12.38 28.09
C ALA A 464 17.33 11.61 26.99
N PHE A 465 18.04 10.95 26.07
CA PHE A 465 17.44 10.06 25.08
C PHE A 465 16.82 8.81 25.75
N LEU A 466 17.54 8.18 26.68
CA LEU A 466 17.06 7.02 27.43
C LEU A 466 15.81 7.35 28.26
N ASP A 467 15.82 8.50 28.93
CA ASP A 467 14.66 9.03 29.67
C ASP A 467 13.47 9.32 28.74
N LEU A 468 13.74 9.93 27.58
CA LEU A 468 12.72 10.28 26.60
C LEU A 468 12.00 9.03 26.07
N THR A 469 12.76 7.94 25.88
CA THR A 469 12.30 6.67 25.31
C THR A 469 12.04 5.59 26.37
N LYS A 470 11.94 5.93 27.66
CA LYS A 470 11.86 4.97 28.78
C LYS A 470 10.68 3.99 28.72
N PHE A 471 9.64 4.31 27.95
CA PHE A 471 8.46 3.47 27.75
C PHE A 471 8.53 2.63 26.47
N ALA A 472 9.70 2.53 25.83
CA ALA A 472 9.89 1.59 24.73
C ALA A 472 9.54 0.16 25.16
N ASP A 473 8.90 -0.60 24.29
CA ASP A 473 8.37 -1.93 24.63
C ASP A 473 9.45 -3.00 24.88
N GLY A 474 10.71 -2.70 24.54
CA GLY A 474 11.87 -3.57 24.75
C GLY A 474 11.88 -4.85 23.93
N ARG A 475 11.01 -4.98 22.91
CA ARG A 475 10.88 -6.24 22.15
C ARG A 475 11.95 -6.42 21.09
N LEU A 476 12.49 -5.33 20.58
CA LEU A 476 13.58 -5.38 19.61
C LEU A 476 14.93 -5.55 20.30
N PRO A 477 15.86 -6.29 19.71
CA PRO A 477 17.20 -6.39 20.26
C PRO A 477 17.96 -5.07 20.08
N MET A 478 18.67 -4.63 21.12
CA MET A 478 19.50 -3.43 21.06
C MET A 478 20.77 -3.69 20.22
N PRO A 479 21.14 -2.80 19.29
CA PRO A 479 22.41 -2.89 18.59
C PRO A 479 23.57 -2.76 19.58
N MET A 480 24.50 -3.71 19.55
CA MET A 480 25.73 -3.61 20.34
C MET A 480 26.58 -2.45 19.85
N SER A 481 27.07 -1.62 20.77
CA SER A 481 28.13 -0.66 20.44
C SER A 481 29.40 -1.41 19.99
N PRO A 482 30.28 -0.78 19.17
CA PRO A 482 31.56 -1.38 18.81
C PRO A 482 32.41 -1.80 20.02
N LYS A 483 32.27 -1.06 21.13
CA LYS A 483 32.90 -1.37 22.42
C LYS A 483 32.32 -2.64 23.05
N GLN A 484 30.99 -2.76 23.10
CA GLN A 484 30.32 -3.98 23.62
C GLN A 484 30.61 -5.20 22.75
N ALA A 485 30.64 -5.05 21.43
CA ALA A 485 31.02 -6.13 20.52
C ALA A 485 32.48 -6.57 20.75
N ALA A 486 33.40 -5.61 20.91
CA ALA A 486 34.81 -5.89 21.22
C ALA A 486 35.00 -6.54 22.60
N ASP A 487 34.25 -6.11 23.61
CA ASP A 487 34.32 -6.69 24.97
C ASP A 487 33.70 -8.10 25.00
N MET A 488 32.65 -8.36 24.22
CA MET A 488 32.07 -9.69 24.06
C MET A 488 33.03 -10.65 23.34
N MET A 489 33.72 -10.19 22.29
CA MET A 489 34.76 -10.98 21.61
C MET A 489 35.95 -11.29 22.53
N LYS A 490 36.28 -10.39 23.46
CA LYS A 490 37.32 -10.62 24.47
C LYS A 490 36.92 -11.60 25.58
N MET A 491 35.62 -11.78 25.83
CA MET A 491 35.11 -12.74 26.82
C MET A 491 34.92 -14.16 26.26
N GLN A 492 35.02 -14.34 24.95
CA GLN A 492 34.94 -15.65 24.26
C GLN A 492 36.32 -16.27 23.96
N HIS A 493 37.39 -15.61 24.39
CA HIS A 493 38.77 -16.08 24.38
C HIS A 493 39.29 -16.17 25.82
#